data_AF-A0ABD1IQF9-F1
#
_entry.id   AF-A0ABD1IQF9-F1
#
_cell.length_a   1.000
_cell.length_b   1.000
_cell.length_c   1.000
_cell.angle_alpha   90.00
_cell.angle_beta   90.00
_cell.angle_gamma   90.00
#
_symmetry.space_group_name_H-M   'P 1'
#
loop_
_entity.id
_entity.type
_entity.pdbx_description
1 polymer ?
#
loop_
_entity_poly.entity_id
_entity_poly.type
_entity_poly.pdbx_seq_one_letter_code
_entity_poly.pdbx_strand_id
1 'polypeptide(L)'
;MADYEQQQHHMIPKETALQALNTIIQLHFEKTLEKKRAVDLQKKELWKLFHLFFLFLALVFAAQAQASPRLQCRHCWVPIGLLSMAHLIFYVSVAQTLRCINGFKYQRRCHKLTLGVATDRLRRLKEGGARAVDEIEMGEELEIHYQEPPESYFGKFKRNWALHFGFLIVIYGFMVSSSVVMLCY
;
A
#
# COMPACT_ATOMS: atom_id res chain seq x y z
N MET A 1 -20.47 3.67 -57.28
CA MET A 1 -20.92 2.34 -56.86
C MET A 1 -19.66 1.53 -56.65
N ALA A 2 -19.05 1.60 -55.47
CA ALA A 2 -19.47 0.95 -54.22
C ALA A 2 -19.03 -0.51 -54.21
N ASP A 3 -17.78 -0.74 -53.82
CA ASP A 3 -17.38 -1.96 -53.11
C ASP A 3 -16.82 -1.51 -51.78
N TYR A 4 -17.67 -1.65 -50.77
CA TYR A 4 -17.39 -1.35 -49.37
C TYR A 4 -16.47 -2.42 -48.79
N GLU A 5 -15.53 -1.93 -47.99
CA GLU A 5 -14.76 -2.57 -46.94
C GLU A 5 -15.21 -3.99 -46.56
N GLN A 6 -14.40 -4.97 -46.93
CA GLN A 6 -14.44 -6.32 -46.36
C GLN A 6 -13.81 -6.26 -44.95
N GLN A 7 -14.49 -5.59 -44.03
CA GLN A 7 -14.15 -5.57 -42.61
C GLN A 7 -14.57 -6.92 -42.03
N GLN A 8 -13.63 -7.86 -42.14
CA GLN A 8 -13.71 -9.22 -41.63
C GLN A 8 -13.94 -9.18 -40.11
N HIS A 9 -15.21 -9.07 -39.72
CA HIS A 9 -15.66 -9.23 -38.34
C HIS A 9 -15.27 -10.63 -37.88
N HIS A 10 -14.19 -10.71 -37.11
CA HIS A 10 -13.77 -11.93 -36.47
C HIS A 10 -14.78 -12.22 -35.34
N MET A 11 -15.90 -12.86 -35.69
CA MET A 11 -16.89 -13.30 -34.70
C MET A 11 -16.26 -14.37 -33.82
N ILE A 12 -15.73 -13.97 -32.67
CA ILE A 12 -15.29 -14.90 -31.64
C ILE A 12 -16.55 -15.62 -31.11
N PRO A 13 -16.57 -16.96 -31.07
CA PRO A 13 -17.70 -17.71 -30.52
C PRO A 13 -18.04 -17.25 -29.11
N LYS A 14 -19.33 -17.13 -28.80
CA LYS A 14 -19.82 -16.69 -27.48
C LYS A 14 -19.24 -17.55 -26.35
N GLU A 15 -19.06 -18.84 -26.60
CA GLU A 15 -18.44 -19.77 -25.65
C GLU A 15 -16.97 -19.42 -25.37
N THR A 16 -16.21 -19.06 -26.41
CA THR A 16 -14.81 -18.64 -26.28
C THR A 16 -14.67 -17.33 -25.50
N ALA A 17 -15.56 -16.36 -25.74
CA ALA A 17 -15.59 -15.11 -24.99
C ALA A 17 -15.95 -15.32 -23.51
N LEU A 18 -16.95 -16.18 -23.22
CA LEU A 18 -17.32 -16.54 -21.85
C LEU A 18 -16.19 -17.27 -21.12
N GLN A 19 -15.49 -18.17 -21.80
CA GLN A 19 -14.36 -18.90 -21.22
C GLN A 19 -13.19 -17.96 -20.92
N ALA A 20 -12.81 -17.09 -21.87
CA ALA A 20 -11.76 -16.10 -21.69
C ALA A 20 -12.04 -15.17 -20.50
N LEU A 21 -13.28 -14.69 -20.36
CA LEU A 21 -13.67 -13.78 -19.30
C LEU A 21 -13.64 -14.44 -17.90
N ASN A 22 -14.06 -15.71 -17.80
CA ASN A 22 -13.93 -16.48 -16.56
C ASN A 22 -12.46 -16.68 -16.15
N THR A 23 -11.57 -16.97 -17.11
CA THR A 23 -10.12 -17.08 -16.84
C THR A 23 -9.54 -15.76 -16.35
N ILE A 24 -9.91 -14.64 -16.96
CA ILE A 24 -9.48 -13.29 -16.55
C ILE A 24 -9.96 -12.96 -15.12
N ILE A 25 -11.22 -13.28 -14.80
CA ILE A 25 -11.80 -13.10 -13.46
C ILE A 25 -11.01 -13.92 -12.43
N GLN A 26 -10.74 -15.19 -12.71
CA GLN A 26 -9.98 -16.06 -11.82
C GLN A 26 -8.55 -15.52 -11.58
N LEU A 27 -7.87 -15.08 -12.63
CA LEU A 27 -6.53 -14.50 -12.55
C LEU A 27 -6.49 -13.23 -11.68
N HIS A 28 -7.43 -12.30 -11.88
CA HIS A 28 -7.47 -11.06 -11.08
C HIS A 28 -7.90 -11.29 -9.63
N PHE A 29 -8.72 -12.30 -9.38
CA PHE A 29 -9.06 -12.72 -8.02
C PHE A 29 -7.83 -13.28 -7.29
N GLU A 30 -7.07 -14.16 -7.94
CA GLU A 30 -5.83 -14.71 -7.40
C GLU A 30 -4.81 -13.60 -7.09
N LYS A 31 -4.55 -12.70 -8.04
CA LYS A 31 -3.67 -11.53 -7.83
C LYS A 31 -4.18 -10.65 -6.68
N THR A 32 -5.49 -10.51 -6.51
CA THR A 32 -6.07 -9.74 -5.38
C THR A 32 -5.75 -10.40 -4.03
N LEU A 33 -5.81 -11.74 -3.95
CA LEU A 33 -5.46 -12.49 -2.75
C LEU A 33 -3.96 -12.44 -2.45
N GLU A 34 -3.12 -12.59 -3.47
CA GLU A 34 -1.67 -12.46 -3.33
C GLU A 34 -1.27 -11.08 -2.78
N LYS A 35 -1.82 -10.00 -3.34
CA LYS A 35 -1.53 -8.64 -2.85
C LYS A 35 -2.07 -8.41 -1.44
N LYS A 36 -3.19 -9.02 -1.07
CA LYS A 36 -3.67 -9.00 0.33
C LYS A 36 -2.67 -9.69 1.26
N ARG A 37 -2.17 -10.88 0.89
CA ARG A 37 -1.16 -11.61 1.66
C ARG A 37 0.14 -10.80 1.81
N ALA A 38 0.61 -10.17 0.74
CA ALA A 38 1.78 -9.28 0.78
C ALA A 38 1.58 -8.08 1.72
N VAL A 39 0.39 -7.45 1.70
CA VAL A 39 0.05 -6.37 2.65
C VAL A 39 0.09 -6.87 4.09
N ASP A 40 -0.49 -8.04 4.37
CA ASP A 40 -0.54 -8.57 5.73
C ASP A 40 0.84 -9.00 6.24
N LEU A 41 1.72 -9.49 5.36
CA LEU A 41 3.13 -9.73 5.70
C LEU A 41 3.86 -8.42 6.04
N GLN A 42 3.72 -7.38 5.22
CA GLN A 42 4.35 -6.07 5.50
C GLN A 42 3.82 -5.42 6.79
N LYS A 43 2.54 -5.61 7.12
CA LYS A 43 2.02 -5.17 8.43
C LYS A 43 2.66 -5.91 9.60
N LYS A 44 2.93 -7.22 9.46
CA LYS A 44 3.64 -7.98 10.50
C LYS A 44 5.05 -7.46 10.70
N GLU A 45 5.77 -7.18 9.61
CA GLU A 45 7.10 -6.55 9.67
C GLU A 45 7.03 -5.17 10.34
N LEU A 46 6.00 -4.37 10.01
CA LEU A 46 5.77 -3.08 10.66
C LEU A 46 5.59 -3.24 12.18
N TRP A 47 4.75 -4.18 12.62
CA TRP A 47 4.57 -4.49 14.04
C TRP A 47 5.86 -4.93 14.72
N LYS A 48 6.66 -5.76 14.04
CA LYS A 48 7.97 -6.20 14.53
C LYS A 48 8.94 -5.04 14.69
N LEU A 49 8.97 -4.10 13.75
CA LEU A 49 9.78 -2.86 13.85
C LEU A 49 9.34 -2.01 15.04
N PHE A 50 8.03 -1.80 15.22
CA PHE A 50 7.50 -1.09 16.40
C PHE A 50 7.91 -1.77 17.71
N HIS A 51 7.77 -3.09 17.79
CA HIS A 51 8.12 -3.85 18.99
C HIS A 51 9.61 -3.75 19.32
N LEU A 52 10.48 -3.94 18.33
CA LEU A 52 11.93 -3.79 18.50
C LEU A 52 12.30 -2.37 18.94
N PHE A 53 11.69 -1.35 18.33
CA PHE A 53 11.94 0.04 18.66
C PHE A 53 11.50 0.38 20.08
N PHE A 54 10.31 -0.04 20.51
CA PHE A 54 9.85 0.20 21.87
C PHE A 54 10.67 -0.56 22.92
N LEU A 55 11.11 -1.78 22.62
CA LEU A 55 12.02 -2.53 23.48
C LEU A 55 13.37 -1.80 23.61
N PHE A 56 13.93 -1.32 22.50
CA PHE A 56 15.15 -0.50 22.50
C PHE A 56 14.98 0.78 23.33
N LEU A 57 13.88 1.51 23.15
CA LEU A 57 13.56 2.70 23.96
C LEU A 57 13.49 2.35 25.45
N ALA A 58 12.78 1.29 25.82
CA ALA A 58 12.66 0.85 27.21
C ALA A 58 14.02 0.54 27.83
N LEU A 59 14.91 -0.15 27.09
CA LEU A 59 16.28 -0.44 27.54
C LEU A 59 17.10 0.84 27.71
N VAL A 60 17.01 1.77 26.76
CA VAL A 60 17.72 3.06 26.82
C VAL A 60 17.23 3.90 27.99
N PHE A 61 15.91 3.97 28.23
CA PHE A 61 15.35 4.67 29.38
C PHE A 61 15.71 4.01 30.71
N ALA A 62 15.68 2.68 30.79
CA ALA A 62 16.10 1.96 31.99
C ALA A 62 17.58 2.20 32.31
N ALA A 63 18.44 2.18 31.28
CA ALA A 63 19.85 2.50 31.43
C ALA A 63 20.08 3.95 31.89
N GLN A 64 19.32 4.91 31.36
CA GLN A 64 19.38 6.31 31.80
C GLN A 64 18.89 6.49 33.24
N ALA A 65 17.81 5.79 33.64
CA ALA A 65 17.28 5.87 35.00
C ALA A 65 18.22 5.25 36.06
N GLN A 66 19.04 4.27 35.66
CA GLN A 66 20.07 3.66 36.52
C GLN A 66 21.41 4.41 36.50
N ALA A 67 21.61 5.31 35.52
CA ALA A 67 22.83 6.08 35.42
C ALA A 67 22.94 7.01 36.64
N SER A 68 24.03 6.86 37.40
CA SER A 68 24.30 7.72 38.55
C SER A 68 24.42 9.20 38.12
N PRO A 69 24.04 10.18 38.97
CA PRO A 69 24.01 11.62 38.64
C PRO A 69 25.40 12.27 38.46
N ARG A 70 26.43 11.47 38.16
CA ARG A 70 27.84 11.87 38.04
C ARG A 70 28.37 11.80 36.61
N LEU A 71 27.53 11.47 35.62
CA LEU A 71 27.93 11.61 34.23
C LEU A 71 28.08 13.10 33.91
N GLN A 72 29.32 13.61 33.96
CA GLN A 72 29.65 14.93 33.47
C GLN A 72 29.07 15.09 32.06
N CYS A 73 28.45 16.25 31.76
CA CYS A 73 27.74 16.56 30.50
C CYS A 73 28.50 16.19 29.21
N ARG A 74 29.83 15.99 29.30
CA ARG A 74 30.70 15.52 28.23
C ARG A 74 30.35 14.13 27.67
N HIS A 75 29.78 13.21 28.47
CA HIS A 75 29.38 11.87 28.00
C HIS A 75 27.87 11.75 27.67
N CYS A 76 27.09 12.81 27.87
CA CYS A 76 25.65 12.87 27.59
C CYS A 76 25.33 12.75 26.08
N TRP A 77 26.29 13.10 25.22
CA TRP A 77 26.11 13.06 23.76
C TRP A 77 25.94 11.65 23.18
N VAL A 78 26.52 10.63 23.82
CA VAL A 78 26.42 9.24 23.34
C VAL A 78 24.99 8.71 23.42
N PRO A 79 24.29 8.74 24.57
CA PRO A 79 22.90 8.28 24.64
C PRO A 79 21.96 9.15 23.79
N ILE A 80 22.18 10.47 23.72
CA ILE A 80 21.37 11.35 22.85
C ILE A 80 21.57 11.00 21.37
N GLY A 81 22.83 10.84 20.94
CA GLY A 81 23.17 10.48 19.56
C GLY A 81 22.60 9.12 19.17
N LEU A 82 22.73 8.12 20.05
CA LEU A 82 22.16 6.79 19.84
C LEU A 82 20.64 6.83 19.76
N LEU A 83 19.98 7.56 20.66
CA LEU A 83 18.52 7.76 20.65
C LEU A 83 18.07 8.42 19.35
N SER A 84 18.77 9.47 18.91
CA SER A 84 18.49 10.22 17.68
C SER A 84 18.64 9.34 16.43
N MET A 85 19.73 8.58 16.36
CA MET A 85 19.99 7.66 15.26
C MET A 85 18.94 6.54 15.20
N ALA A 86 18.56 5.99 16.35
CA ALA A 86 17.51 4.97 16.42
C ALA A 86 16.16 5.50 15.93
N HIS A 87 15.77 6.71 16.31
CA HIS A 87 14.56 7.37 15.81
C HIS A 87 14.62 7.60 14.30
N LEU A 88 15.75 8.08 13.78
CA LEU A 88 15.94 8.29 12.34
C LEU A 88 15.79 6.98 11.56
N ILE A 89 16.50 5.92 11.96
CA ILE A 89 16.43 4.60 11.32
C ILE A 89 15.00 4.05 11.37
N PHE A 90 14.34 4.18 12.53
CA PHE A 90 12.96 3.73 12.71
C PHE A 90 11.99 4.49 11.79
N TYR A 91 12.08 5.82 11.72
CA TYR A 91 11.20 6.63 10.87
C TYR A 91 11.42 6.35 9.38
N VAL A 92 12.66 6.19 8.94
CA VAL A 92 12.97 5.82 7.55
C VAL A 92 12.39 4.44 7.22
N SER A 93 12.61 3.45 8.11
CA SER A 93 12.13 2.08 7.93
C SER A 93 10.59 2.03 7.88
N VAL A 94 9.90 2.69 8.81
CA VAL A 94 8.44 2.78 8.82
C VAL A 94 7.92 3.46 7.56
N ALA A 95 8.55 4.57 7.13
CA ALA A 95 8.15 5.26 5.90
C ALA A 95 8.31 4.38 4.66
N GLN A 96 9.37 3.58 4.57
CA GLN A 96 9.57 2.62 3.49
C GLN A 96 8.51 1.50 3.52
N THR A 97 8.29 0.86 4.66
CA THR A 97 7.27 -0.21 4.80
C THR A 97 5.87 0.31 4.49
N LEU A 98 5.52 1.53 4.92
CA LEU A 98 4.24 2.15 4.61
C LEU A 98 4.09 2.46 3.12
N ARG A 99 5.15 2.93 2.43
CA ARG A 99 5.13 3.10 0.97
C ARG A 99 4.86 1.77 0.26
N CYS A 100 5.51 0.68 0.68
CA CYS A 100 5.27 -0.66 0.13
C CYS A 100 3.82 -1.13 0.37
N ILE A 101 3.31 -0.99 1.60
CA ILE A 101 1.91 -1.33 1.94
C ILE A 101 0.94 -0.55 1.05
N ASN A 102 1.20 0.75 0.84
CA ASN A 102 0.35 1.59 0.02
C ASN A 102 0.40 1.21 -1.46
N GLY A 103 1.58 0.89 -1.99
CA GLY A 103 1.74 0.37 -3.34
C GLY A 103 0.93 -0.90 -3.55
N PHE A 104 0.99 -1.84 -2.61
CA PHE A 104 0.20 -3.07 -2.68
C PHE A 104 -1.30 -2.84 -2.49
N LYS A 105 -1.72 -1.91 -1.62
CA LYS A 105 -3.13 -1.52 -1.46
C LYS A 105 -3.68 -0.89 -2.73
N TYR A 106 -2.90 -0.04 -3.39
CA TYR A 106 -3.23 0.56 -4.67
C TYR A 106 -3.40 -0.52 -5.74
N GLN A 107 -2.38 -1.36 -5.95
CA GLN A 107 -2.44 -2.47 -6.91
C GLN A 107 -3.64 -3.40 -6.67
N ARG A 108 -3.91 -3.74 -5.41
CA ARG A 108 -5.08 -4.55 -5.03
C ARG A 108 -6.39 -3.87 -5.39
N ARG A 109 -6.49 -2.55 -5.22
CA ARG A 109 -7.69 -1.79 -5.58
C ARG A 109 -7.90 -1.79 -7.09
N CYS A 110 -6.85 -1.63 -7.88
CA CYS A 110 -6.91 -1.71 -9.34
C CYS A 110 -7.43 -3.09 -9.78
N HIS A 111 -6.85 -4.18 -9.26
CA HIS A 111 -7.35 -5.54 -9.56
C HIS A 111 -8.81 -5.76 -9.15
N LYS A 112 -9.25 -5.16 -8.03
CA LYS A 112 -10.65 -5.24 -7.61
C LYS A 112 -11.59 -4.49 -8.56
N LEU A 113 -11.16 -3.34 -9.10
CA LEU A 113 -11.94 -2.57 -10.08
C LEU A 113 -12.03 -3.33 -11.41
N THR A 114 -10.89 -3.80 -11.93
CA THR A 114 -10.81 -4.66 -13.12
C THR A 114 -11.70 -5.91 -13.00
N LEU A 115 -11.68 -6.58 -11.85
CA LEU A 115 -12.55 -7.72 -11.55
C LEU A 115 -14.05 -7.36 -11.58
N GLY A 116 -14.39 -6.16 -11.10
CA GLY A 116 -15.77 -5.65 -11.13
C GLY A 116 -16.26 -5.42 -12.55
N VAL A 117 -15.43 -4.81 -13.40
CA VAL A 117 -15.73 -4.58 -14.82
C VAL A 117 -15.87 -5.91 -15.57
N ALA A 118 -14.93 -6.85 -15.37
CA ALA A 118 -14.98 -8.17 -16.00
C ALA A 118 -16.24 -8.97 -15.59
N THR A 119 -16.61 -8.92 -14.30
CA THR A 119 -17.83 -9.56 -13.80
C THR A 119 -19.10 -8.91 -14.37
N ASP A 120 -19.15 -7.58 -14.49
CA ASP A 120 -20.32 -6.89 -15.06
C ASP A 120 -20.48 -7.21 -16.55
N ARG A 121 -19.38 -7.29 -17.31
CA ARG A 121 -19.39 -7.74 -18.72
C ARG A 121 -19.85 -9.19 -18.85
N LEU A 122 -19.41 -10.07 -17.96
CA LEU A 122 -19.85 -11.47 -17.95
C LEU A 122 -21.36 -11.56 -17.74
N ARG A 123 -21.91 -10.74 -16.84
CA ARG A 123 -23.34 -10.65 -16.59
C ARG A 123 -24.10 -10.15 -17.83
N ARG A 124 -23.63 -9.08 -18.47
CA ARG A 124 -24.25 -8.53 -19.70
C ARG A 124 -24.25 -9.53 -20.87
N LEU A 125 -23.17 -10.27 -21.08
CA LEU A 125 -23.09 -11.32 -22.11
C LEU A 125 -24.02 -12.52 -21.83
N LYS A 126 -24.31 -12.77 -20.55
CA LYS A 126 -25.23 -13.83 -20.13
C LYS A 126 -26.70 -13.40 -20.25
N GLU A 127 -27.01 -12.14 -19.96
CA GLU A 127 -28.37 -11.57 -19.99
C GLU A 127 -28.80 -11.10 -21.40
N GLY A 128 -27.88 -10.55 -22.20
CA GLY A 128 -28.10 -10.11 -23.58
C GLY A 128 -27.84 -11.23 -24.58
N GLY A 129 -28.81 -12.11 -24.82
CA GLY A 129 -28.76 -13.03 -25.95
C GLY A 129 -28.76 -12.30 -27.31
N ALA A 130 -27.87 -12.69 -28.23
CA ALA A 130 -27.71 -12.31 -29.66
C ALA A 130 -27.69 -10.82 -30.06
N ARG A 131 -28.50 -9.95 -29.44
CA ARG A 131 -28.60 -8.50 -29.73
C ARG A 131 -27.47 -7.65 -29.16
N ALA A 132 -26.80 -8.12 -28.10
CA ALA A 132 -25.63 -7.42 -27.55
C ALA A 132 -24.34 -7.71 -28.36
N VAL A 133 -24.37 -8.67 -29.29
CA VAL A 133 -23.19 -9.05 -30.10
C VAL A 133 -22.96 -8.06 -31.25
N ASP A 134 -24.01 -7.36 -31.68
CA ASP A 134 -23.99 -6.44 -32.82
C ASP A 134 -23.47 -5.02 -32.46
N GLU A 135 -23.45 -4.68 -31.16
CA GLU A 135 -22.91 -3.40 -30.64
C GLU A 135 -21.50 -3.53 -30.04
N ILE A 136 -20.96 -4.75 -29.92
CA ILE A 136 -19.60 -4.95 -29.41
C ILE A 136 -18.66 -4.90 -30.60
N GLU A 137 -18.08 -3.73 -30.86
CA GLU A 137 -16.83 -3.61 -31.61
C GLU A 137 -15.74 -4.43 -30.87
N MET A 138 -15.68 -5.70 -31.25
CA MET A 138 -14.86 -6.79 -30.72
C MET A 138 -13.38 -6.63 -31.11
N GLY A 139 -12.76 -5.54 -30.66
CA GLY A 139 -11.33 -5.28 -30.83
C GLY A 139 -10.76 -4.43 -29.70
N GLU A 140 -11.42 -3.31 -29.39
CA GLU A 140 -10.97 -2.40 -28.33
C GLU A 140 -11.66 -2.67 -26.98
N GLU A 141 -12.84 -3.32 -26.95
CA GLU A 141 -13.56 -3.56 -25.70
C GLU A 141 -13.04 -4.79 -24.91
N LEU A 142 -12.28 -5.70 -25.52
CA LEU A 142 -11.66 -6.83 -24.80
C LEU A 142 -10.41 -6.39 -24.00
N GLU A 143 -9.83 -5.22 -24.31
CA GLU A 143 -8.81 -4.61 -23.46
C GLU A 143 -9.48 -4.05 -22.21
N ILE A 144 -9.34 -4.74 -21.07
CA ILE A 144 -9.71 -4.15 -19.80
C ILE A 144 -8.67 -3.09 -19.47
N HIS A 145 -8.99 -1.83 -19.81
CA HIS A 145 -8.17 -0.69 -19.48
C HIS A 145 -7.89 -0.65 -17.97
N TYR A 146 -6.63 -0.41 -17.60
CA TYR A 146 -6.21 -0.38 -16.21
C TYR A 146 -6.94 0.75 -15.47
N GLN A 147 -7.85 0.40 -14.55
CA GLN A 147 -8.61 1.41 -13.82
C GLN A 147 -7.82 1.91 -12.62
N GLU A 148 -7.32 3.15 -12.70
CA GLU A 148 -6.64 3.80 -11.60
C GLU A 148 -7.63 4.37 -10.57
N PRO A 149 -7.39 4.18 -9.26
CA PRO A 149 -8.08 4.91 -8.21
C PRO A 149 -7.97 6.43 -8.41
N PRO A 150 -9.05 7.20 -8.17
CA PRO A 150 -9.02 8.66 -8.30
C PRO A 150 -7.97 9.28 -7.36
N GLU A 151 -7.31 10.37 -7.80
CA GLU A 151 -6.23 11.04 -7.06
C GLU A 151 -6.61 11.48 -5.64
N SER A 152 -7.90 11.77 -5.42
CA SER A 152 -8.45 12.12 -4.09
C SER A 152 -8.22 11.02 -3.04
N TYR A 153 -8.03 9.76 -3.45
CA TYR A 153 -7.68 8.64 -2.57
C TYR A 153 -6.29 8.80 -1.94
N PHE A 154 -5.30 9.28 -2.71
CA PHE A 154 -3.96 9.54 -2.20
C PHE A 154 -3.89 10.80 -1.34
N GLY A 155 -4.68 11.83 -1.68
CA GLY A 155 -4.72 13.09 -0.94
C GLY A 155 -5.13 12.94 0.54
N LYS A 156 -6.18 12.15 0.81
CA LYS A 156 -6.62 11.85 2.18
C LYS A 156 -5.55 11.11 2.99
N PHE A 157 -4.85 10.18 2.35
CA PHE A 157 -3.77 9.43 2.99
C PHE A 157 -2.56 10.32 3.33
N LYS A 158 -2.13 11.17 2.38
CA LYS A 158 -1.01 12.10 2.57
C LYS A 158 -1.25 13.06 3.73
N ARG A 159 -2.47 13.61 3.85
CA ARG A 159 -2.86 14.49 4.96
C ARG A 159 -2.85 13.77 6.31
N ASN A 160 -3.41 12.57 6.38
CA ASN A 160 -3.44 11.81 7.62
C ASN A 160 -2.02 11.39 8.06
N TRP A 161 -1.17 11.05 7.08
CA TRP A 161 0.23 10.71 7.32
C TRP A 161 1.05 11.90 7.82
N ALA A 162 0.83 13.10 7.28
CA ALA A 162 1.50 14.32 7.74
C ALA A 162 1.21 14.61 9.22
N LEU A 163 -0.03 14.41 9.68
CA LEU A 163 -0.39 14.55 11.10
C LEU A 163 0.36 13.54 11.98
N HIS A 164 0.38 12.26 11.59
CA HIS A 164 1.09 11.23 12.34
C HIS A 164 2.60 11.48 12.38
N PHE A 165 3.18 11.96 11.27
CA PHE A 165 4.60 12.32 11.22
C PHE A 165 4.92 13.51 12.12
N GLY A 166 4.07 14.55 12.13
CA GLY A 166 4.21 15.67 13.06
C GLY A 166 4.15 15.23 14.52
N PHE A 167 3.20 14.34 14.86
CA PHE A 167 3.10 13.77 16.21
C PHE A 167 4.37 13.00 16.61
N LEU A 168 4.96 12.22 15.69
CA LEU A 168 6.22 11.51 15.93
C LEU A 168 7.38 12.47 16.20
N ILE A 169 7.49 13.58 15.46
CA ILE A 169 8.53 14.59 15.70
C ILE A 169 8.39 15.21 17.09
N VAL A 170 7.16 15.53 17.52
CA VAL A 170 6.91 16.08 18.86
C VAL A 170 7.33 15.08 19.94
N ILE A 171 6.99 13.80 19.79
CA ILE A 171 7.43 12.75 20.72
C ILE A 171 8.96 12.65 20.75
N TYR A 172 9.62 12.67 19.60
CA TYR A 172 11.07 12.64 19.52
C TYR A 172 11.70 13.81 20.30
N GLY A 173 11.21 15.04 20.08
CA GLY A 173 11.66 16.22 20.81
C GLY A 173 11.45 16.09 22.32
N PHE A 174 10.32 15.54 22.74
CA PHE A 174 10.05 15.25 24.15
C PHE A 174 11.01 14.23 24.74
N MET A 175 11.29 13.13 24.02
CA MET A 175 12.22 12.09 24.49
C MET A 175 13.65 12.62 24.62
N VAL A 176 14.14 13.36 23.62
CA VAL A 176 15.47 13.98 23.69
C VAL A 176 15.55 14.97 24.85
N SER A 177 14.54 15.83 25.01
CA SER A 177 14.50 16.80 26.11
C SER A 177 14.51 16.12 27.48
N SER A 178 13.71 15.05 27.65
CA SER A 178 13.68 14.27 28.89
C SER A 178 15.01 13.57 29.17
N SER A 179 15.66 13.01 28.14
CA SER A 179 16.99 12.42 28.28
C SER A 179 18.06 13.44 28.68
N VAL A 180 18.02 14.66 28.14
CA VAL A 180 18.92 15.75 28.56
C VAL A 180 18.69 16.09 30.02
N VAL A 181 17.43 16.24 30.46
CA VAL A 181 17.11 16.55 31.85
C VAL A 181 17.62 15.45 32.78
N MET A 182 17.31 14.18 32.49
CA MET A 182 17.73 13.04 33.33
C MET A 182 19.25 12.83 33.41
N LEU A 183 19.99 13.24 32.39
CA LEU A 183 21.45 13.03 32.32
C LEU A 183 22.26 14.24 32.77
N CYS A 184 21.69 15.45 32.74
CA CYS A 184 22.38 16.70 33.06
C CYS A 184 21.93 17.35 34.38
N TYR A 185 20.80 16.93 34.95
CA TYR A 185 20.25 17.44 36.22
C TYR A 185 19.90 16.28 37.15
#